data_AF-A0A673JW46-F1
#
_entry.id   AF-A0A673JW46-F1
#
_cell.length_a   1.000
_cell.length_b   1.000
_cell.length_c   1.000
_cell.angle_alpha   90.00
_cell.angle_beta   90.00
_cell.angle_gamma   90.00
#
_symmetry.space_group_name_H-M   'P 1'
#
loop_
_entity.id
_entity.type
_entity.pdbx_description
1 polymer ?
#
loop_
_entity_poly.entity_id
_entity_poly.type
_entity_poly.pdbx_seq_one_letter_code
_entity_poly.pdbx_strand_id
1 'polypeptide(L)'
;MMPDPSLDTKELSSISGISMSPSRQNSRHSLHSTTALPKTSYSVLSAFCTEGNISQCIAYINQEVCSLGLTGASLESKSGNLSAVPVLNLLYEVLQLQRRAQRALHELETQQLMNGSDLEHLQHSNCRLKDQLEHTRRENSGLHEGERQLQLKIKTLHNCLKSEKEEVQKLQSIISSRASQYNHDTKRKERECTKLKERLNQLLMDKRDKKLSIEISNYVGRSDGKRGLWKTSKMEARHEGEMYRALLSDYETRQRSLMMENSELKKVLQHMKKDMIAILSPKKPCVQPEPADDSLEQAVSEGEEETGDCCRESLEQSCEQAREQLTNSIRLQWRKLKSHMERLDSQASLVACQEREGDEMMSRKEQEDEMQRMRLELQQCKEFIHMQQQLLQQQLSSPCDEETAALLNDCYTLEEKERLKEEWRLFSEQKRNFERERKNFTEAAIRLGHERKAFEEDRAAWLKTQFLHMTPFVDRKRPALSEPHSALAVSTEPEAKLQSTPPLVTKSQSYSVFSTPKAAPVKMPSTADLYRTLHLIPESRGHGEMSEW
;
A
#
# COMPACT_ATOMS: atom_id res chain seq x y z
N MET A 1 -30.62 -18.51 30.36
CA MET A 1 -29.60 -19.58 30.37
C MET A 1 -28.77 -19.38 29.12
N MET A 2 -27.53 -18.92 29.30
CA MET A 2 -26.52 -18.78 28.25
C MET A 2 -25.48 -19.87 28.48
N PRO A 3 -24.93 -20.51 27.44
CA PRO A 3 -23.68 -21.24 27.58
C PRO A 3 -22.49 -20.35 27.20
N ASP A 4 -21.52 -20.28 28.09
CA ASP A 4 -20.17 -19.77 27.86
C ASP A 4 -19.45 -20.57 26.75
N PRO A 5 -18.59 -19.93 25.95
CA PRO A 5 -17.53 -20.60 25.23
C PRO A 5 -16.19 -20.29 25.92
N SER A 6 -15.87 -21.02 26.98
CA SER A 6 -14.50 -21.20 27.41
C SER A 6 -14.08 -22.62 27.03
N LEU A 7 -13.43 -22.81 25.88
CA LEU A 7 -12.65 -23.99 25.56
C LEU A 7 -11.70 -23.68 24.38
N ASP A 8 -10.42 -24.00 24.62
CA ASP A 8 -9.40 -24.38 23.64
C ASP A 8 -8.58 -23.30 22.90
N THR A 9 -7.89 -22.45 23.67
CA THR A 9 -6.61 -21.85 23.24
C THR A 9 -5.42 -22.77 23.54
N LYS A 10 -5.45 -24.02 23.07
CA LYS A 10 -4.35 -24.98 23.32
C LYS A 10 -3.86 -25.80 22.13
N GLU A 11 -4.23 -25.47 20.90
CA GLU A 11 -3.80 -26.23 19.71
C GLU A 11 -3.16 -25.37 18.59
N LEU A 12 -2.35 -24.36 18.92
CA LEU A 12 -1.58 -23.64 17.87
C LEU A 12 -0.08 -23.49 18.17
N SER A 13 0.47 -24.37 19.01
CA SER A 13 1.91 -24.36 19.35
C SER A 13 2.62 -25.69 19.07
N SER A 14 2.13 -26.49 18.13
CA SER A 14 2.68 -27.82 17.84
C SER A 14 2.90 -28.06 16.34
N ILE A 15 3.61 -27.15 15.65
CA ILE A 15 4.31 -27.48 14.40
C ILE A 15 5.76 -27.05 14.57
N SER A 16 6.45 -27.72 15.49
CA SER A 16 7.90 -27.64 15.67
C SER A 16 8.34 -29.04 16.05
N GLY A 17 8.42 -29.90 15.05
CA GLY A 17 8.66 -31.32 15.24
C GLY A 17 8.71 -32.10 13.95
N ILE A 18 9.35 -31.56 12.90
CA ILE A 18 9.86 -32.43 11.83
C ILE A 18 11.06 -33.15 12.44
N SER A 19 10.75 -34.21 13.18
CA SER A 19 11.67 -35.27 13.51
C SER A 19 12.13 -35.86 12.18
N MET A 20 13.32 -35.46 11.75
CA MET A 20 14.07 -36.20 10.74
C MET A 20 14.32 -37.58 11.32
N SER A 21 13.53 -38.54 10.86
CA SER A 21 13.76 -39.96 11.12
C SER A 21 15.24 -40.25 10.85
N PRO A 22 15.97 -40.91 11.77
CA PRO A 22 17.36 -41.23 11.51
C PRO A 22 17.37 -42.15 10.31
N SER A 23 17.94 -41.64 9.22
CA SER A 23 18.17 -42.39 7.99
C SER A 23 18.74 -43.75 8.40
N ARG A 24 18.02 -44.79 7.95
CA ARG A 24 18.37 -46.20 8.13
C ARG A 24 19.88 -46.33 8.04
N GLN A 25 20.45 -46.93 9.09
CA GLN A 25 21.84 -47.35 9.16
C GLN A 25 22.17 -48.08 7.86
N ASN A 26 22.76 -47.34 6.92
CA ASN A 26 23.36 -47.94 5.74
C ASN A 26 24.54 -48.70 6.28
N SER A 27 24.47 -50.03 6.12
CA SER A 27 25.49 -51.00 6.51
C SER A 27 26.87 -50.39 6.44
N ARG A 28 27.45 -50.11 7.61
CA ARG A 28 28.89 -50.10 7.76
C ARG A 28 29.33 -51.51 7.44
N HIS A 29 29.54 -51.78 6.15
CA HIS A 29 30.36 -52.90 5.73
C HIS A 29 31.72 -52.65 6.35
N SER A 30 31.97 -53.36 7.45
CA SER A 30 33.27 -53.51 8.06
C SER A 30 34.22 -53.95 6.95
N LEU A 31 35.03 -53.00 6.45
CA LEU A 31 36.20 -53.27 5.61
C LEU A 31 37.31 -53.85 6.50
N HIS A 32 36.99 -54.93 7.19
CA HIS A 32 37.95 -55.89 7.70
C HIS A 32 37.59 -57.23 7.08
N SER A 33 37.67 -57.28 5.75
CA SER A 33 37.87 -58.56 5.08
C SER A 33 39.34 -58.92 5.33
N THR A 34 39.61 -59.53 6.48
CA THR A 34 40.82 -60.32 6.66
C THR A 34 40.78 -61.40 5.59
N THR A 35 41.45 -61.16 4.47
CA THR A 35 41.80 -62.18 3.50
C THR A 35 42.66 -63.19 4.24
N ALA A 36 42.03 -64.19 4.84
CA ALA A 36 42.73 -65.36 5.33
C ALA A 36 43.43 -65.98 4.12
N LEU A 37 44.76 -65.92 4.10
CA LEU A 37 45.53 -66.65 3.10
C LEU A 37 45.06 -68.10 3.11
N PRO A 38 44.73 -68.69 1.94
CA PRO A 38 44.44 -70.11 1.89
C PRO A 38 45.67 -70.84 2.42
N LYS A 39 45.50 -71.66 3.47
CA LYS A 39 46.53 -72.63 3.87
C LYS A 39 46.77 -73.53 2.66
N THR A 40 47.91 -73.37 2.02
CA THR A 40 48.36 -74.21 0.91
C THR A 40 48.77 -75.57 1.46
N SER A 41 47.80 -76.46 1.69
CA SER A 41 48.08 -77.88 1.87
C SER A 41 48.40 -78.49 0.51
N TYR A 42 49.70 -78.70 0.25
CA TYR A 42 50.23 -79.41 -0.91
C TYR A 42 49.64 -80.83 -0.96
N SER A 43 48.72 -81.07 -1.89
CA SER A 43 48.20 -82.41 -2.17
C SER A 43 49.08 -83.05 -3.25
N VAL A 44 49.83 -84.08 -2.88
CA VAL A 44 50.80 -84.82 -3.73
C VAL A 44 50.14 -85.50 -4.94
N LEU A 45 48.81 -85.56 -5.00
CA LEU A 45 48.05 -86.31 -6.00
C LEU A 45 47.95 -85.63 -7.39
N SER A 46 48.47 -84.40 -7.57
CA SER A 46 48.54 -83.72 -8.87
C SER A 46 49.76 -82.78 -9.00
N ALA A 47 50.98 -83.31 -8.92
CA ALA A 47 52.19 -82.50 -9.08
C ALA A 47 52.37 -82.01 -10.53
N PHE A 48 52.70 -80.73 -10.71
CA PHE A 48 52.94 -80.11 -12.02
C PHE A 48 54.13 -80.76 -12.75
N CYS A 49 55.20 -81.02 -12.00
CA CYS A 49 56.41 -81.70 -12.48
C CYS A 49 56.56 -83.08 -11.82
N THR A 50 56.93 -84.07 -12.63
CA THR A 50 57.27 -85.45 -12.30
C THR A 50 58.56 -85.82 -13.04
N GLU A 51 59.21 -86.93 -12.67
CA GLU A 51 60.46 -87.39 -13.32
C GLU A 51 60.36 -87.49 -14.85
N GLY A 52 59.18 -87.76 -15.41
CA GLY A 52 58.96 -87.96 -16.85
C GLY A 52 58.70 -86.71 -17.69
N ASN A 53 58.44 -85.55 -17.08
CA ASN A 53 58.02 -84.34 -17.81
C ASN A 53 58.89 -83.08 -17.55
N ILE A 54 60.08 -83.26 -16.96
CA ILE A 54 60.97 -82.18 -16.51
C ILE A 54 61.28 -81.16 -17.62
N SER A 55 61.64 -81.61 -18.82
CA SER A 55 62.00 -80.72 -19.95
C SER A 55 60.82 -79.85 -20.40
N GLN A 56 59.61 -80.39 -20.43
CA GLN A 56 58.38 -79.67 -20.78
C GLN A 56 58.01 -78.66 -19.68
N CYS A 57 58.16 -79.03 -18.41
CA CYS A 57 57.93 -78.13 -17.27
C CYS A 57 58.92 -76.95 -17.26
N ILE A 58 60.20 -77.19 -17.58
CA ILE A 58 61.21 -76.12 -17.71
C ILE A 58 60.85 -75.17 -18.85
N ALA A 59 60.43 -75.69 -20.00
CA ALA A 59 60.03 -74.86 -21.14
C ALA A 59 58.81 -73.97 -20.80
N TYR A 60 57.80 -74.54 -20.15
CA TYR A 60 56.62 -73.79 -19.69
C TYR A 60 56.98 -72.70 -18.69
N ILE A 61 57.79 -73.02 -17.67
CA ILE A 61 58.22 -72.05 -16.67
C ILE A 61 59.03 -70.93 -17.33
N ASN A 62 59.95 -71.26 -18.22
CA ASN A 62 60.72 -70.24 -18.93
C ASN A 62 59.84 -69.35 -19.81
N GLN A 63 58.81 -69.89 -20.46
CA GLN A 63 57.83 -69.10 -21.20
C GLN A 63 57.07 -68.12 -20.28
N GLU A 64 56.69 -68.56 -19.08
CA GLU A 64 55.96 -67.74 -18.13
C GLU A 64 56.84 -66.70 -17.42
N VAL A 65 58.09 -67.04 -17.14
CA VAL A 65 59.09 -66.09 -16.62
C VAL A 65 59.38 -65.02 -17.69
N CYS A 66 59.52 -65.42 -18.96
CA CYS A 66 59.66 -64.50 -20.08
C CYS A 66 58.42 -63.64 -20.31
N SER A 67 57.20 -64.17 -20.10
CA SER A 67 55.95 -63.38 -20.22
C SER A 67 55.85 -62.29 -19.14
N LEU A 68 56.50 -62.50 -17.99
CA LEU A 68 56.69 -61.50 -16.93
C LEU A 68 57.86 -60.54 -17.21
N GLY A 69 58.55 -60.65 -18.35
CA GLY A 69 59.69 -59.81 -18.73
C GLY A 69 61.02 -60.20 -18.07
N LEU A 70 61.09 -61.36 -17.43
CA LEU A 70 62.29 -61.87 -16.79
C LEU A 70 63.04 -62.83 -17.72
N THR A 71 64.35 -62.95 -17.57
CA THR A 71 65.17 -63.84 -18.41
C THR A 71 65.02 -65.29 -17.96
N GLY A 72 64.64 -66.19 -18.87
CA GLY A 72 64.56 -67.63 -18.59
C GLY A 72 65.94 -68.25 -18.31
N ALA A 73 66.01 -69.17 -17.35
CA ALA A 73 67.26 -69.84 -16.97
C ALA A 73 67.33 -71.25 -17.59
N SER A 74 68.52 -71.64 -18.06
CA SER A 74 68.81 -73.03 -18.44
C SER A 74 69.27 -73.80 -17.20
N LEU A 75 68.46 -74.75 -16.74
CA LEU A 75 68.80 -75.58 -15.58
C LEU A 75 69.75 -76.72 -16.02
N GLU A 76 71.02 -76.39 -16.29
CA GLU A 76 72.05 -77.42 -16.49
C GLU A 76 72.44 -78.03 -15.13
N SER A 77 71.91 -79.22 -14.84
CA SER A 77 72.30 -80.00 -13.64
C SER A 77 73.70 -80.60 -13.85
N LYS A 78 74.74 -79.83 -13.57
CA LYS A 78 76.09 -80.37 -13.38
C LYS A 78 76.30 -80.56 -11.88
N SER A 79 76.43 -81.82 -11.46
CA SER A 79 76.80 -82.27 -10.11
C SER A 79 75.71 -82.16 -9.00
N GLY A 80 74.91 -83.21 -8.87
CA GLY A 80 74.90 -84.02 -7.63
C GLY A 80 73.87 -83.75 -6.53
N ASN A 81 73.42 -82.52 -6.23
CA ASN A 81 72.79 -82.29 -4.91
C ASN A 81 71.36 -81.69 -4.89
N LEU A 82 70.72 -81.39 -6.02
CA LEU A 82 69.36 -80.83 -6.04
C LEU A 82 68.47 -81.56 -7.04
N SER A 83 67.38 -82.17 -6.55
CA SER A 83 66.33 -82.73 -7.40
C SER A 83 65.58 -81.60 -8.09
N ALA A 84 65.47 -81.65 -9.42
CA ALA A 84 64.79 -80.62 -10.21
C ALA A 84 63.26 -80.60 -9.98
N VAL A 85 62.67 -81.76 -9.67
CA VAL A 85 61.22 -81.92 -9.55
C VAL A 85 60.60 -81.09 -8.41
N PRO A 86 61.10 -81.10 -7.16
CA PRO A 86 60.61 -80.22 -6.10
C PRO A 86 60.77 -78.73 -6.40
N VAL A 87 61.89 -78.34 -7.04
CA VAL A 87 62.18 -76.94 -7.38
C VAL A 87 61.20 -76.43 -8.44
N LEU A 88 60.94 -77.22 -9.49
CA LEU A 88 60.00 -76.84 -10.55
C LEU A 88 58.56 -76.78 -10.04
N ASN A 89 58.16 -77.69 -9.15
CA ASN A 89 56.84 -77.63 -8.50
C ASN A 89 56.71 -76.40 -7.59
N LEU A 90 57.72 -76.06 -6.80
CA LEU A 90 57.71 -74.86 -5.96
C LEU A 90 57.64 -73.58 -6.81
N LEU A 91 58.44 -73.51 -7.88
CA LEU A 91 58.45 -72.37 -8.80
C LEU A 91 57.11 -72.22 -9.52
N TYR A 92 56.48 -73.34 -9.90
CA TYR A 92 55.14 -73.33 -10.46
C TYR A 92 54.10 -72.78 -9.46
N GLU A 93 54.13 -73.22 -8.19
CA GLU A 93 53.24 -72.68 -7.16
C GLU A 93 53.43 -71.18 -6.93
N VAL A 94 54.69 -70.69 -6.94
CA VAL A 94 54.99 -69.26 -6.85
C VAL A 94 54.41 -68.49 -8.05
N LEU A 95 54.57 -69.01 -9.27
CA LEU A 95 53.99 -68.40 -10.47
C LEU A 95 52.46 -68.39 -10.43
N GLN A 96 51.84 -69.47 -9.95
CA GLN A 96 50.38 -69.53 -9.80
C GLN A 96 49.88 -68.55 -8.72
N LEU A 97 50.61 -68.42 -7.61
CA LEU A 97 50.32 -67.43 -6.59
C LEU A 97 50.43 -66.01 -7.14
N GLN A 98 51.48 -65.71 -7.90
CA GLN A 98 51.67 -64.40 -8.52
C GLN A 98 50.56 -64.07 -9.52
N ARG A 99 50.13 -65.02 -10.37
CA ARG A 99 48.99 -64.78 -11.27
C ARG A 99 47.67 -64.56 -10.56
N ARG A 100 47.42 -65.28 -9.46
CA ARG A 100 46.21 -65.05 -8.63
C ARG A 100 46.26 -63.66 -7.99
N ALA A 101 47.43 -63.26 -7.48
CA ALA A 101 47.64 -61.94 -6.90
C ALA A 101 47.46 -60.82 -7.95
N GLN A 102 48.00 -60.98 -9.17
CA GLN A 102 47.82 -60.01 -10.25
C GLN A 102 46.35 -59.88 -10.69
N ARG A 103 45.62 -61.00 -10.81
CA ARG A 103 44.19 -60.96 -11.11
C ARG A 103 43.41 -60.25 -10.01
N ALA A 104 43.68 -60.56 -8.74
CA ALA A 104 43.04 -59.90 -7.61
C ALA A 104 43.36 -58.39 -7.56
N LEU A 105 44.59 -57.97 -7.88
CA LEU A 105 44.95 -56.55 -7.99
C LEU A 105 44.17 -55.85 -9.10
N HIS A 106 44.09 -56.46 -10.28
CA HIS A 106 43.33 -55.88 -11.39
C HIS A 106 41.82 -55.77 -11.09
N GLU A 107 41.25 -56.80 -10.45
CA GLU A 107 39.87 -56.77 -9.95
C GLU A 107 39.68 -55.65 -8.90
N LEU A 108 40.66 -55.43 -8.02
CA LEU A 108 40.60 -54.35 -7.03
C LEU A 108 40.72 -52.95 -7.67
N GLU A 109 41.61 -52.77 -8.64
CA GLU A 109 41.78 -51.52 -9.39
C GLU A 109 40.52 -51.15 -10.18
N THR A 110 39.91 -52.12 -10.87
CA THR A 110 38.65 -51.91 -11.60
C THR A 110 37.51 -51.58 -10.64
N GLN A 111 37.41 -52.28 -9.51
CA GLN A 111 36.42 -51.97 -8.47
C GLN A 111 36.65 -50.58 -7.87
N GLN A 112 37.91 -50.17 -7.67
CA GLN A 112 38.23 -48.83 -7.18
C GLN A 112 37.77 -47.74 -8.15
N LEU A 113 37.96 -47.94 -9.46
CA LEU A 113 37.52 -47.00 -10.49
C LEU A 113 35.99 -46.87 -10.51
N MET A 114 35.27 -48.00 -10.45
CA MET A 114 33.80 -48.00 -10.37
C MET A 114 33.30 -47.27 -9.12
N ASN A 115 33.87 -47.60 -7.96
CA ASN A 115 33.52 -46.95 -6.70
C ASN A 115 33.82 -45.43 -6.72
N GLY A 116 34.88 -45.01 -7.41
CA GLY A 116 35.21 -43.60 -7.62
C GLY A 116 34.13 -42.88 -8.42
N SER A 117 33.71 -43.45 -9.54
CA SER A 117 32.63 -42.91 -10.37
C SER A 117 31.30 -42.83 -9.62
N ASP A 118 30.95 -43.87 -8.86
CA ASP A 118 29.73 -43.89 -8.05
C ASP A 118 29.75 -42.83 -6.95
N LEU A 119 30.90 -42.64 -6.30
CA LEU A 119 31.08 -41.61 -5.29
C LEU A 119 30.92 -40.21 -5.88
N GLU A 120 31.52 -39.95 -7.05
CA GLU A 120 31.36 -38.68 -7.76
C GLU A 120 29.90 -38.42 -8.13
N HIS A 121 29.20 -39.41 -8.69
CA HIS A 121 27.77 -39.29 -9.01
C HIS A 121 26.92 -38.99 -7.77
N LEU A 122 27.18 -39.69 -6.65
CA LEU A 122 26.51 -39.44 -5.39
C LEU A 122 26.81 -38.02 -4.85
N GLN A 123 28.06 -37.55 -4.95
CA GLN A 123 28.43 -36.20 -4.55
C GLN A 123 27.71 -35.13 -5.37
N HIS A 124 27.69 -35.26 -6.70
CA HIS A 124 26.97 -34.32 -7.58
C HIS A 124 25.46 -34.31 -7.28
N SER A 125 24.86 -35.49 -7.11
CA SER A 125 23.44 -35.61 -6.72
C SER A 125 23.17 -34.96 -5.36
N ASN A 126 24.06 -35.16 -4.39
CA ASN A 126 23.94 -34.57 -3.05
C ASN A 126 24.06 -33.03 -3.08
N CYS A 127 24.99 -32.48 -3.86
CA CYS A 127 25.12 -31.03 -4.05
C CYS A 127 23.84 -30.44 -4.66
N ARG A 128 23.32 -31.04 -5.72
CA ARG A 128 22.07 -30.58 -6.36
C ARG A 128 20.88 -30.61 -5.40
N LEU A 129 20.75 -31.67 -4.60
CA LEU A 129 19.68 -31.78 -3.60
C LEU A 129 19.83 -30.74 -2.48
N LYS A 130 21.06 -30.43 -2.07
CA LYS A 130 21.33 -29.35 -1.10
C LYS A 130 20.92 -27.99 -1.65
N ASP A 131 21.26 -27.68 -2.90
CA ASP A 131 20.88 -26.40 -3.51
C ASP A 131 19.35 -26.25 -3.60
N GLN A 132 18.65 -27.33 -3.97
CA GLN A 132 17.18 -27.37 -3.97
C GLN A 132 16.58 -27.20 -2.57
N LEU A 133 17.16 -27.84 -1.56
CA LEU A 133 16.74 -27.69 -0.17
C LEU A 133 16.92 -26.25 0.31
N GLU A 134 18.05 -25.62 0.00
CA GLU A 134 18.29 -24.23 0.40
C GLU A 134 17.36 -23.27 -0.35
N HIS A 135 17.08 -23.53 -1.62
CA HIS A 135 16.15 -22.75 -2.42
C HIS A 135 14.74 -22.78 -1.84
N THR A 136 14.21 -23.98 -1.62
CA THR A 136 12.88 -24.18 -1.01
C THR A 136 12.82 -23.61 0.42
N ARG A 137 13.90 -23.69 1.20
CA ARG A 137 14.00 -23.05 2.52
C ARG A 137 13.88 -21.53 2.43
N ARG A 138 14.53 -20.89 1.45
CA ARG A 138 14.44 -19.43 1.22
C ARG A 138 13.02 -19.03 0.80
N GLU A 139 12.41 -19.78 -0.11
CA GLU A 139 11.02 -19.54 -0.53
C GLU A 139 10.03 -19.68 0.62
N ASN A 140 10.15 -20.74 1.41
CA ASN A 140 9.31 -20.98 2.59
C ASN A 140 9.46 -19.83 3.61
N SER A 141 10.68 -19.35 3.85
CA SER A 141 10.91 -18.19 4.72
C SER A 141 10.22 -16.92 4.19
N GLY A 142 10.21 -16.70 2.87
CA GLY A 142 9.49 -15.60 2.23
C GLY A 142 7.98 -15.72 2.37
N LEU A 143 7.43 -16.92 2.16
CA LEU A 143 6.00 -17.20 2.35
C LEU A 143 5.56 -16.98 3.81
N HIS A 144 6.36 -17.44 4.77
CA HIS A 144 6.05 -17.28 6.19
C HIS A 144 6.04 -15.80 6.63
N GLU A 145 6.95 -14.98 6.10
CA GLU A 145 6.94 -13.54 6.33
C GLU A 145 5.72 -12.86 5.68
N GLY A 146 5.33 -13.28 4.48
CA GLY A 146 4.10 -12.82 3.82
C GLY A 146 2.84 -13.18 4.63
N GLU A 147 2.78 -14.40 5.15
CA GLU A 147 1.70 -14.85 6.04
C GLU A 147 1.62 -13.99 7.30
N ARG A 148 2.77 -13.73 7.95
CA ARG A 148 2.85 -12.88 9.15
C ARG A 148 2.30 -11.47 8.88
N GLN A 149 2.63 -10.87 7.74
CA GLN A 149 2.15 -9.54 7.35
C GLN A 149 0.63 -9.54 7.11
N LEU A 150 0.10 -10.55 6.43
CA LEU A 150 -1.34 -10.70 6.22
C LEU A 150 -2.09 -10.91 7.54
N GLN A 151 -1.55 -11.73 8.45
CA GLN A 151 -2.13 -11.93 9.79
C GLN A 151 -2.18 -10.62 10.59
N LEU A 152 -1.13 -9.79 10.53
CA LEU A 152 -1.13 -8.46 11.15
C LEU A 152 -2.20 -7.56 10.55
N LYS A 153 -2.32 -7.54 9.21
CA LYS A 153 -3.35 -6.74 8.51
C LYS A 153 -4.76 -7.17 8.91
N ILE A 154 -5.02 -8.47 8.99
CA ILE A 154 -6.30 -9.03 9.46
C ILE A 154 -6.60 -8.57 10.89
N LYS A 155 -5.62 -8.65 11.81
CA LYS A 155 -5.78 -8.20 13.20
C LYS A 155 -6.12 -6.71 13.28
N THR A 156 -5.44 -5.87 12.50
CA THR A 156 -5.72 -4.42 12.44
C THR A 156 -7.14 -4.15 11.93
N LEU A 157 -7.53 -4.79 10.81
CA LEU A 157 -8.88 -4.62 10.27
C LEU A 157 -9.96 -5.13 11.22
N HIS A 158 -9.70 -6.23 11.93
CA HIS A 158 -10.62 -6.75 12.94
C HIS A 158 -10.83 -5.74 14.08
N ASN A 159 -9.77 -5.10 14.55
CA ASN A 159 -9.86 -4.05 15.57
C ASN A 159 -10.64 -2.83 15.09
N CYS A 160 -10.41 -2.37 13.86
CA CYS A 160 -11.18 -1.28 13.26
C CYS A 160 -12.66 -1.65 13.14
N LEU A 161 -12.97 -2.86 12.66
CA LEU A 161 -14.35 -3.32 12.57
C LEU A 161 -15.02 -3.35 13.95
N LYS A 162 -14.29 -3.75 14.99
CA LYS A 162 -14.80 -3.77 16.37
C LYS A 162 -15.11 -2.35 16.86
N SER A 163 -14.21 -1.38 16.64
CA SER A 163 -14.45 0.01 17.06
C SER A 163 -15.65 0.63 16.32
N GLU A 164 -15.79 0.37 15.03
CA GLU A 164 -16.95 0.85 14.25
C GLU A 164 -18.27 0.24 14.75
N LYS A 165 -18.28 -1.05 15.09
CA LYS A 165 -19.46 -1.71 15.68
C LYS A 165 -19.86 -1.08 17.01
N GLU A 166 -18.89 -0.79 17.88
CA GLU A 166 -19.13 -0.13 19.16
C GLU A 166 -19.69 1.28 18.97
N GLU A 167 -19.21 2.03 17.97
CA GLU A 167 -19.71 3.38 17.68
C GLU A 167 -21.13 3.36 17.11
N VAL A 168 -21.41 2.45 16.17
CA VAL A 168 -22.79 2.23 15.67
C VAL A 168 -23.74 1.87 16.82
N GLN A 169 -23.32 1.00 17.75
CA GLN A 169 -24.13 0.65 18.90
C GLN A 169 -24.42 1.84 19.82
N LYS A 170 -23.43 2.71 20.06
CA LYS A 170 -23.63 3.96 20.82
C LYS A 170 -24.63 4.89 20.12
N LEU A 171 -24.45 5.11 18.82
CA LEU A 171 -25.35 5.95 18.03
C LEU A 171 -26.78 5.40 18.03
N GLN A 172 -26.96 4.08 17.90
CA GLN A 172 -28.25 3.43 17.99
C GLN A 172 -28.93 3.66 19.35
N SER A 173 -28.15 3.60 20.45
CA SER A 173 -28.65 3.91 21.80
C SER A 173 -29.09 5.38 21.93
N ILE A 174 -28.32 6.31 21.37
CA ILE A 174 -28.68 7.74 21.33
C ILE A 174 -29.96 7.98 20.52
N ILE A 175 -30.11 7.34 19.36
CA ILE A 175 -31.31 7.46 18.53
C ILE A 175 -32.54 6.91 19.27
N SER A 176 -32.42 5.73 19.89
CA SER A 176 -33.49 5.10 20.66
C SER A 176 -33.93 5.96 21.86
N SER A 177 -32.97 6.48 22.63
CA SER A 177 -33.26 7.36 23.76
C SER A 177 -33.93 8.66 23.31
N ARG A 178 -33.46 9.27 22.21
CA ARG A 178 -34.11 10.45 21.60
C ARG A 178 -35.53 10.15 21.14
N ALA A 179 -35.77 9.02 20.47
CA ALA A 179 -37.11 8.62 20.04
C ALA A 179 -38.08 8.46 21.23
N SER A 180 -37.61 7.89 22.34
CA SER A 180 -38.39 7.81 23.59
C SER A 180 -38.72 9.20 24.16
N GLN A 181 -37.73 10.10 24.18
CA GLN A 181 -37.92 11.48 24.66
C GLN A 181 -38.92 12.24 23.79
N TYR A 182 -38.79 12.19 22.46
CA TYR A 182 -39.74 12.81 21.53
C TYR A 182 -41.16 12.27 21.72
N ASN A 183 -41.32 10.95 21.85
CA ASN A 183 -42.64 10.35 22.13
C ASN A 183 -43.25 10.88 23.43
N HIS A 184 -42.45 11.04 24.49
CA HIS A 184 -42.93 11.60 25.74
C HIS A 184 -43.37 13.06 25.60
N ASP A 185 -42.57 13.89 24.90
CA ASP A 185 -42.87 15.30 24.69
C ASP A 185 -44.06 15.52 23.76
N THR A 186 -44.19 14.73 22.69
CA THR A 186 -45.37 14.72 21.83
C THR A 186 -46.62 14.38 22.64
N LYS A 187 -46.60 13.32 23.45
CA LYS A 187 -47.74 12.98 24.33
C LYS A 187 -48.05 14.07 25.36
N ARG A 188 -47.04 14.78 25.87
CA ARG A 188 -47.26 15.95 26.74
C ARG A 188 -47.97 17.07 25.99
N LYS A 189 -47.50 17.41 24.78
CA LYS A 189 -48.09 18.45 23.93
C LYS A 189 -49.49 18.11 23.47
N GLU A 190 -49.75 16.86 23.12
CA GLU A 190 -51.10 16.36 22.81
C GLU A 190 -52.06 16.59 23.98
N ARG A 191 -51.65 16.24 25.22
CA ARG A 191 -52.47 16.48 26.41
C ARG A 191 -52.73 17.98 26.67
N GLU A 192 -51.74 18.84 26.44
CA GLU A 192 -51.90 20.30 26.54
C GLU A 192 -52.89 20.83 25.48
N CYS A 193 -52.76 20.37 24.23
CA CYS A 193 -53.68 20.69 23.15
C CYS A 193 -55.11 20.23 23.44
N THR A 194 -55.30 19.02 23.96
CA THR A 194 -56.62 18.52 24.35
C THR A 194 -57.24 19.40 25.45
N LYS A 195 -56.49 19.77 26.49
CA LYS A 195 -56.96 20.69 27.53
C LYS A 195 -57.33 22.07 26.98
N LEU A 196 -56.54 22.61 26.04
CA LEU A 196 -56.85 23.90 25.40
C LEU A 196 -58.09 23.81 24.52
N LYS A 197 -58.26 22.71 23.77
CA LYS A 197 -59.48 22.44 22.99
C LYS A 197 -60.71 22.36 23.90
N GLU A 198 -60.62 21.66 25.03
CA GLU A 198 -61.70 21.59 26.03
C GLU A 198 -62.06 22.97 26.58
N ARG A 199 -61.06 23.79 26.95
CA ARG A 199 -61.30 25.18 27.42
C ARG A 199 -61.95 26.05 26.35
N LEU A 200 -61.50 25.95 25.10
CA LEU A 200 -62.09 26.69 23.99
C LEU A 200 -63.54 26.27 23.76
N ASN A 201 -63.82 24.96 23.77
CA ASN A 201 -65.17 24.43 23.65
C ASN A 201 -66.06 24.92 24.80
N GLN A 202 -65.56 24.93 26.04
CA GLN A 202 -66.27 25.48 27.19
C GLN A 202 -66.61 26.96 26.97
N LEU A 203 -65.65 27.79 26.55
CA LEU A 203 -65.87 29.21 26.26
C LEU A 203 -66.87 29.43 25.11
N LEU A 204 -66.86 28.56 24.10
CA LEU A 204 -67.83 28.62 23.00
C LEU A 204 -69.24 28.22 23.46
N MET A 205 -69.37 27.24 24.36
CA MET A 205 -70.65 26.87 24.97
C MET A 205 -71.17 27.99 25.89
N ASP A 206 -70.34 28.53 26.78
CA ASP A 206 -70.70 29.64 27.68
C ASP A 206 -71.14 30.91 26.92
N LYS A 207 -70.65 31.11 25.69
CA LYS A 207 -71.08 32.20 24.79
C LYS A 207 -72.40 31.93 24.08
N ARG A 208 -72.81 30.66 23.89
CA ARG A 208 -74.13 30.33 23.33
C ARG A 208 -75.24 30.54 24.35
N ASP A 209 -74.96 30.31 25.63
CA ASP A 209 -75.94 30.53 26.71
C ASP A 209 -76.16 32.02 27.04
N LYS A 210 -75.27 32.91 26.56
CA LYS A 210 -75.34 34.37 26.80
C LYS A 210 -75.75 35.21 25.57
N LYS A 211 -76.21 34.60 24.46
CA LYS A 211 -76.53 35.33 23.21
C LYS A 211 -77.98 35.14 22.75
N LEU A 212 -78.92 35.68 23.52
CA LEU A 212 -80.05 36.42 22.95
C LEU A 212 -79.76 37.92 23.18
N SER A 213 -79.62 38.66 22.08
CA SER A 213 -79.37 40.12 22.00
C SER A 213 -77.91 40.60 22.12
N ILE A 214 -77.24 40.75 20.97
CA ILE A 214 -76.35 41.88 20.69
C ILE A 214 -76.60 42.30 19.24
N GLU A 215 -77.25 43.46 19.11
CA GLU A 215 -77.54 44.18 17.87
C GLU A 215 -76.26 44.89 17.39
N ILE A 216 -75.83 44.63 16.15
CA ILE A 216 -74.62 45.21 15.57
C ILE A 216 -75.01 46.52 14.88
N SER A 217 -75.00 47.62 15.63
CA SER A 217 -75.15 48.98 15.10
C SER A 217 -73.79 49.67 15.13
N ASN A 218 -72.99 49.46 14.08
CA ASN A 218 -71.90 50.31 13.59
C ASN A 218 -71.07 49.53 12.55
N TYR A 219 -71.37 49.71 11.26
CA TYR A 219 -70.39 49.41 10.22
C TYR A 219 -69.25 50.42 10.33
N VAL A 220 -68.13 50.01 10.93
CA VAL A 220 -66.87 50.74 10.79
C VAL A 220 -66.33 50.46 9.39
N GLY A 221 -66.80 51.26 8.42
CA GLY A 221 -66.02 51.51 7.22
C GLY A 221 -64.70 52.15 7.66
N ARG A 222 -63.58 51.46 7.43
CA ARG A 222 -62.24 51.97 7.78
C ARG A 222 -62.03 53.32 7.11
N SER A 223 -61.56 54.31 7.86
CA SER A 223 -61.31 55.69 7.40
C SER A 223 -60.17 55.83 6.37
N ASP A 224 -59.49 54.75 5.98
CA ASP A 224 -58.37 54.75 5.00
C ASP A 224 -58.80 54.41 3.56
N GLY A 225 -60.08 54.13 3.29
CA GLY A 225 -60.58 53.99 1.90
C GLY A 225 -59.97 52.88 1.03
N LYS A 226 -59.11 52.00 1.57
CA LYS A 226 -58.50 50.91 0.81
C LYS A 226 -59.29 49.61 0.95
N ARG A 227 -59.79 49.12 -0.19
CA ARG A 227 -60.40 47.80 -0.35
C ARG A 227 -59.31 46.73 -0.14
N GLY A 228 -59.65 45.61 0.52
CA GLY A 228 -58.77 44.44 0.58
C GLY A 228 -58.36 44.05 -0.84
N LEU A 229 -57.07 44.19 -1.15
CA LEU A 229 -56.54 43.97 -2.48
C LEU A 229 -56.45 42.45 -2.68
N TRP A 230 -57.21 41.94 -3.64
CA TRP A 230 -57.04 40.56 -4.11
C TRP A 230 -55.60 40.39 -4.62
N LYS A 231 -55.00 39.21 -4.40
CA LYS A 231 -53.62 38.92 -4.81
C LYS A 231 -53.45 39.23 -6.31
N THR A 232 -52.65 40.23 -6.63
CA THR A 232 -52.28 40.56 -8.01
C THR A 232 -50.82 40.18 -8.22
N SER A 233 -50.46 39.73 -9.42
CA SER A 233 -49.10 39.30 -9.78
C SER A 233 -48.01 40.37 -9.48
N LYS A 234 -48.36 41.65 -9.49
CA LYS A 234 -47.45 42.75 -9.08
C LYS A 234 -47.13 42.76 -7.58
N MET A 235 -48.04 42.25 -6.74
CA MET A 235 -47.86 42.13 -5.29
C MET A 235 -47.06 40.88 -4.92
N GLU A 236 -47.23 39.77 -5.65
CA GLU A 236 -46.38 38.58 -5.51
C GLU A 236 -44.93 38.88 -5.89
N ALA A 237 -44.68 39.58 -7.00
CA ALA A 237 -43.33 40.01 -7.37
C ALA A 237 -42.70 40.98 -6.34
N ARG A 238 -43.52 41.80 -5.64
CA ARG A 238 -43.06 42.66 -4.53
C ARG A 238 -42.72 41.82 -3.29
N HIS A 239 -43.56 40.86 -2.93
CA HIS A 239 -43.32 39.96 -1.79
C HIS A 239 -42.14 39.02 -2.01
N GLU A 240 -41.94 38.51 -3.23
CA GLU A 240 -40.76 37.74 -3.61
C GLU A 240 -39.50 38.62 -3.53
N GLY A 241 -39.55 39.86 -4.02
CA GLY A 241 -38.44 40.81 -3.89
C GLY A 241 -38.11 41.18 -2.43
N GLU A 242 -39.12 41.33 -1.58
CA GLU A 242 -38.97 41.54 -0.13
C GLU A 242 -38.41 40.29 0.57
N MET A 243 -38.84 39.10 0.16
CA MET A 243 -38.31 37.82 0.65
C MET A 243 -36.85 37.62 0.28
N TYR A 244 -36.47 37.86 -0.98
CA TYR A 244 -35.06 37.80 -1.42
C TYR A 244 -34.21 38.84 -0.69
N ARG A 245 -34.74 40.04 -0.46
CA ARG A 245 -34.05 41.08 0.33
C ARG A 245 -33.87 40.65 1.78
N ALA A 246 -34.88 40.04 2.41
CA ALA A 246 -34.78 39.52 3.76
C ALA A 246 -33.75 38.39 3.85
N LEU A 247 -33.77 37.45 2.90
CA LEU A 247 -32.81 36.36 2.82
C LEU A 247 -31.37 36.86 2.67
N LEU A 248 -31.13 37.83 1.77
CA LEU A 248 -29.83 38.46 1.59
C LEU A 248 -29.36 39.19 2.85
N SER A 249 -30.24 39.93 3.53
CA SER A 249 -29.96 40.57 4.81
C SER A 249 -29.57 39.55 5.89
N ASP A 250 -30.23 38.39 5.93
CA ASP A 250 -29.92 37.31 6.86
C ASP A 250 -28.56 36.67 6.55
N TYR A 251 -28.21 36.50 5.27
CA TYR A 251 -26.87 36.05 4.87
C TYR A 251 -25.79 37.07 5.25
N GLU A 252 -26.01 38.35 5.00
CA GLU A 252 -25.06 39.41 5.36
C GLU A 252 -24.85 39.53 6.88
N THR A 253 -25.93 39.43 7.66
CA THR A 253 -25.85 39.44 9.13
C THR A 253 -25.10 38.21 9.65
N ARG A 254 -25.34 37.03 9.07
CA ARG A 254 -24.64 35.79 9.42
C ARG A 254 -23.16 35.84 9.06
N GLN A 255 -22.83 36.38 7.88
CA GLN A 255 -21.44 36.61 7.46
C GLN A 255 -20.71 37.59 8.40
N ARG A 256 -21.37 38.69 8.79
CA ARG A 256 -20.82 39.64 9.77
C ARG A 256 -20.60 38.97 11.13
N SER A 257 -21.53 38.15 11.60
CA SER A 257 -21.39 37.40 12.85
C SER A 257 -20.21 36.42 12.80
N LEU A 258 -20.07 35.66 11.71
CA LEU A 258 -18.95 34.74 11.51
C LEU A 258 -17.61 35.46 11.47
N MET A 259 -17.53 36.63 10.83
CA MET A 259 -16.30 37.45 10.82
C MET A 259 -15.93 37.94 12.22
N MET A 260 -16.91 38.39 13.02
CA MET A 260 -16.68 38.79 14.40
C MET A 260 -16.21 37.62 15.26
N GLU A 261 -16.86 36.46 15.18
CA GLU A 261 -16.46 35.25 15.90
C GLU A 261 -15.05 34.79 15.49
N ASN A 262 -14.73 34.80 14.19
CA ASN A 262 -13.39 34.47 13.71
C ASN A 262 -12.33 35.42 14.28
N SER A 263 -12.65 36.71 14.43
CA SER A 263 -11.76 37.70 15.04
C SER A 263 -11.56 37.45 16.54
N GLU A 264 -12.60 37.05 17.26
CA GLU A 264 -12.53 36.71 18.69
C GLU A 264 -11.75 35.40 18.90
N LEU A 265 -11.99 34.37 18.08
CA LEU A 265 -11.22 33.12 18.12
C LEU A 265 -9.73 33.36 17.85
N LYS A 266 -9.39 34.25 16.91
CA LYS A 266 -8.01 34.67 16.68
C LYS A 266 -7.41 35.37 17.91
N LYS A 267 -8.15 36.23 18.59
CA LYS A 267 -7.69 36.89 19.83
C LYS A 267 -7.42 35.87 20.93
N VAL A 268 -8.33 34.91 21.15
CA VAL A 268 -8.17 33.85 22.16
C VAL A 268 -6.96 32.98 21.84
N LEU A 269 -6.79 32.57 20.57
CA LEU A 269 -5.63 31.79 20.15
C LEU A 269 -4.31 32.54 20.38
N GLN A 270 -4.27 33.85 20.09
CA GLN A 270 -3.09 34.68 20.38
C GLN A 270 -2.84 34.85 21.88
N HIS A 271 -3.89 34.94 22.68
CA HIS A 271 -3.77 35.01 24.14
C HIS A 271 -3.23 33.71 24.71
N MET A 272 -3.81 32.56 24.33
CA MET A 272 -3.32 31.24 24.73
C MET A 272 -1.86 31.03 24.31
N LYS A 273 -1.48 31.47 23.10
CA LYS A 273 -0.09 31.44 22.64
C LYS A 273 0.82 32.25 23.57
N LYS A 274 0.43 33.47 23.96
CA LYS A 274 1.20 34.31 24.89
C LYS A 274 1.36 33.63 26.25
N ASP A 275 0.29 33.03 26.77
CA ASP A 275 0.30 32.36 28.07
C ASP A 275 1.18 31.11 28.03
N MET A 276 1.08 30.30 26.97
CA MET A 276 1.97 29.15 26.77
C MET A 276 3.43 29.58 26.67
N ILE A 277 3.74 30.66 25.97
CA ILE A 277 5.10 31.22 25.91
C ILE A 277 5.56 31.69 27.30
N ALA A 278 4.70 32.36 28.07
CA ALA A 278 5.04 32.81 29.43
C ALA A 278 5.34 31.64 30.37
N ILE A 279 4.61 30.53 30.25
CA ILE A 279 4.81 29.31 31.04
C ILE A 279 6.08 28.56 30.61
N LEU A 280 6.35 28.49 29.31
CA LEU A 280 7.48 27.74 28.74
C LEU A 280 8.78 28.55 28.70
N SER A 281 8.72 29.87 28.95
CA SER A 281 9.92 30.71 29.04
C SER A 281 10.70 30.36 30.31
N PRO A 282 11.97 29.92 30.20
CA PRO A 282 12.77 29.61 31.38
C PRO A 282 12.94 30.88 32.21
N LYS A 283 12.40 30.89 33.44
CA LYS A 283 12.79 31.89 34.44
C LYS A 283 14.28 31.64 34.76
N LYS A 284 15.17 32.46 34.19
CA LYS A 284 16.53 32.62 34.71
C LYS A 284 16.40 33.02 36.19
N PRO A 285 17.04 32.32 37.14
CA PRO A 285 17.15 32.82 38.50
C PRO A 285 18.00 34.08 38.44
N CYS A 286 17.36 35.24 38.64
CA CYS A 286 18.05 36.49 38.90
C CYS A 286 18.55 36.42 40.33
N VAL A 287 19.80 36.00 40.50
CA VAL A 287 20.59 36.33 41.68
C VAL A 287 20.77 37.84 41.64
N GLN A 288 20.03 38.56 42.48
CA GLN A 288 20.34 39.95 42.83
C GLN A 288 21.42 39.91 43.93
N PRO A 289 22.52 40.67 43.80
CA PRO A 289 23.52 40.81 44.83
C PRO A 289 23.05 41.78 45.92
N GLU A 290 23.20 41.36 47.17
CA GLU A 290 23.28 42.21 48.37
C GLU A 290 24.18 43.44 48.15
N PRO A 291 23.86 44.56 48.83
CA PRO A 291 24.92 45.29 49.49
C PRO A 291 24.60 45.51 50.98
N ALA A 292 25.62 45.23 51.77
CA ALA A 292 25.74 45.43 53.21
C ALA A 292 25.78 46.91 53.65
N ASP A 293 25.88 47.06 54.98
CA ASP A 293 26.13 48.23 55.84
C ASP A 293 24.91 49.02 56.33
N ASP A 294 24.82 49.46 57.59
CA ASP A 294 25.54 49.22 58.86
C ASP A 294 24.78 50.05 59.92
N SER A 295 24.76 49.64 61.19
CA SER A 295 24.64 50.47 62.42
C SER A 295 23.86 49.80 63.58
N LEU A 296 24.61 49.06 64.40
CA LEU A 296 24.82 49.18 65.86
C LEU A 296 23.64 49.11 66.88
N GLU A 297 23.68 48.02 67.68
CA GLU A 297 23.45 47.84 69.14
C GLU A 297 22.07 48.15 69.79
N GLN A 298 21.53 47.45 70.79
CA GLN A 298 21.88 46.27 71.60
C GLN A 298 20.67 45.99 72.53
N ALA A 299 20.26 44.73 72.71
CA ALA A 299 19.79 44.11 73.97
C ALA A 299 18.81 42.91 73.76
N VAL A 300 19.38 41.71 73.93
CA VAL A 300 18.83 40.47 74.53
C VAL A 300 17.29 40.38 74.72
N SER A 301 16.64 39.45 74.00
CA SER A 301 15.68 38.49 74.56
C SER A 301 15.37 37.39 73.54
N GLU A 302 15.39 36.14 74.00
CA GLU A 302 15.01 34.93 73.27
C GLU A 302 13.56 34.98 72.79
N GLY A 303 13.27 34.39 71.62
CA GLY A 303 11.91 34.24 71.10
C GLY A 303 11.85 33.98 69.60
N GLU A 304 11.77 32.69 69.26
CA GLU A 304 11.06 32.01 68.16
C GLU A 304 10.71 32.71 66.83
N GLU A 305 10.78 31.87 65.80
CA GLU A 305 10.31 32.03 64.42
C GLU A 305 8.97 32.79 64.28
N GLU A 306 8.94 33.87 63.49
CA GLU A 306 7.79 34.27 62.65
C GLU A 306 8.04 35.67 62.07
N THR A 307 8.79 35.80 60.97
CA THR A 307 8.77 37.07 60.20
C THR A 307 9.05 36.87 58.71
N GLY A 308 8.60 35.73 58.15
CA GLY A 308 8.69 35.42 56.72
C GLY A 308 7.35 35.15 56.02
N ASP A 309 6.26 34.93 56.77
CA ASP A 309 5.01 34.41 56.20
C ASP A 309 4.07 35.45 55.60
N CYS A 310 4.16 36.73 56.01
CA CYS A 310 3.23 37.76 55.53
C CYS A 310 3.34 38.01 54.00
N CYS A 311 4.55 37.92 53.44
CA CYS A 311 4.77 38.10 51.99
C CYS A 311 4.41 36.85 51.18
N ARG A 312 4.47 35.66 51.80
CA ARG A 312 4.16 34.38 51.13
C ARG A 312 2.64 34.16 51.07
N GLU A 313 1.94 34.39 52.18
CA GLU A 313 0.47 34.34 52.22
C GLU A 313 -0.17 35.41 51.34
N SER A 314 0.40 36.63 51.28
CA SER A 314 -0.13 37.68 50.40
C SER A 314 -0.02 37.33 48.91
N LEU A 315 1.09 36.68 48.49
CA LEU A 315 1.29 36.23 47.11
C LEU A 315 0.41 35.00 46.78
N GLU A 316 0.23 34.10 47.76
CA GLU A 316 -0.61 32.91 47.65
C GLU A 316 -2.10 33.29 47.55
N GLN A 317 -2.57 34.24 48.36
CA GLN A 317 -3.91 34.84 48.26
C GLN A 317 -4.13 35.56 46.92
N SER A 318 -3.13 36.29 46.41
CA SER A 318 -3.21 36.90 45.08
C SER A 318 -3.33 35.85 43.97
N CYS A 319 -2.61 34.74 44.09
CA CYS A 319 -2.65 33.62 43.15
C CYS A 319 -3.99 32.88 43.21
N GLU A 320 -4.54 32.66 44.41
CA GLU A 320 -5.86 32.08 44.61
C GLU A 320 -6.96 32.96 44.02
N GLN A 321 -6.89 34.28 44.24
CA GLN A 321 -7.83 35.23 43.67
C GLN A 321 -7.76 35.24 42.13
N ALA A 322 -6.56 35.17 41.55
CA ALA A 322 -6.39 35.05 40.09
C ALA A 322 -6.96 33.74 39.54
N ARG A 323 -6.76 32.62 40.25
CA ARG A 323 -7.33 31.31 39.88
C ARG A 323 -8.85 31.31 39.96
N GLU A 324 -9.42 31.93 40.97
CA GLU A 324 -10.86 32.03 41.13
C GLU A 324 -11.49 32.92 40.04
N GLN A 325 -10.88 34.06 39.73
CA GLN A 325 -11.32 34.92 38.63
C GLN A 325 -11.25 34.20 37.27
N LEU A 326 -10.18 33.45 37.01
CA LEU A 326 -10.05 32.64 35.79
C LEU A 326 -11.15 31.56 35.72
N THR A 327 -11.38 30.86 36.83
CA THR A 327 -12.40 29.80 36.90
C THR A 327 -13.81 30.37 36.68
N ASN A 328 -14.11 31.53 37.27
CA ASN A 328 -15.40 32.21 37.08
C ASN A 328 -15.58 32.73 35.66
N SER A 329 -14.51 33.22 35.02
CA SER A 329 -14.50 33.61 33.60
C SER A 329 -14.81 32.43 32.69
N ILE A 330 -14.15 31.29 32.88
CA ILE A 330 -14.38 30.06 32.10
C ILE A 330 -15.83 29.57 32.29
N ARG A 331 -16.34 29.55 33.52
CA ARG A 331 -17.74 29.17 33.81
C ARG A 331 -18.76 30.10 33.14
N LEU A 332 -18.46 31.39 33.04
CA LEU A 332 -19.33 32.35 32.37
C LEU A 332 -19.31 32.14 30.86
N GLN A 333 -18.14 31.93 30.26
CA GLN A 333 -18.01 31.64 28.82
C GLN A 333 -18.69 30.32 28.46
N TRP A 334 -18.56 29.29 29.29
CA TRP A 334 -19.25 28.01 29.11
C TRP A 334 -20.77 28.16 29.12
N ARG A 335 -21.32 28.96 30.04
CA ARG A 335 -22.78 29.25 30.07
C ARG A 335 -23.25 29.98 28.81
N LYS A 336 -22.48 30.95 28.32
CA LYS A 336 -22.79 31.68 27.08
C LYS A 336 -22.78 30.76 25.87
N LEU A 337 -21.77 29.89 25.76
CA LEU A 337 -21.66 28.90 24.68
C LEU A 337 -22.81 27.90 24.71
N LYS A 338 -23.13 27.36 25.89
CA LYS A 338 -24.24 26.42 26.08
C LYS A 338 -25.57 27.03 25.62
N SER A 339 -25.87 28.25 26.05
CA SER A 339 -27.09 28.95 25.63
C SER A 339 -27.12 29.22 24.11
N HIS A 340 -25.97 29.54 23.50
CA HIS A 340 -25.89 29.72 22.05
C HIS A 340 -26.14 28.43 21.29
N MET A 341 -25.58 27.30 21.78
CA MET A 341 -25.76 25.98 21.19
C MET A 341 -27.22 25.51 21.28
N GLU A 342 -27.89 25.75 22.42
CA GLU A 342 -29.31 25.47 22.61
C GLU A 342 -30.19 26.28 21.65
N ARG A 343 -29.84 27.55 21.36
CA ARG A 343 -30.56 28.36 20.35
C ARG A 343 -30.35 27.86 18.93
N LEU A 344 -29.13 27.44 18.58
CA LEU A 344 -28.85 26.87 17.26
C LEU A 344 -29.60 25.55 17.03
N ASP A 345 -29.66 24.71 18.05
CA ASP A 345 -30.41 23.44 18.01
C ASP A 345 -31.92 23.70 17.82
N SER A 346 -32.45 24.72 18.52
CA SER A 346 -33.84 25.15 18.36
C SER A 346 -34.15 25.68 16.95
N GLN A 347 -33.19 26.39 16.34
CA GLN A 347 -33.34 26.94 14.98
C GLN A 347 -33.21 25.86 13.89
N ALA A 348 -32.31 24.89 14.05
CA ALA A 348 -32.19 23.73 13.17
C ALA A 348 -33.45 22.85 13.21
N SER A 349 -34.03 22.69 14.41
CA SER A 349 -35.29 21.94 14.57
C SER A 349 -36.47 22.60 13.86
N LEU A 350 -36.53 23.93 13.80
CA LEU A 350 -37.59 24.67 13.10
C LEU A 350 -37.55 24.50 11.58
N VAL A 351 -36.35 24.44 10.99
CA VAL A 351 -36.16 24.22 9.54
C VAL A 351 -36.52 22.78 9.16
N ALA A 352 -36.14 21.81 9.99
CA ALA A 352 -36.43 20.40 9.76
C ALA A 352 -37.93 20.03 9.88
N CYS A 353 -38.75 20.86 10.54
CA CYS A 353 -40.20 20.65 10.64
C CYS A 353 -40.96 21.13 9.39
N GLN A 354 -40.40 22.06 8.61
CA GLN A 354 -41.08 22.63 7.45
C GLN A 354 -40.97 21.74 6.18
N GLU A 355 -40.00 20.82 6.15
CA GLU A 355 -39.77 19.89 5.04
C GLU A 355 -40.52 18.55 5.17
N ARG A 356 -40.99 18.18 6.38
CA ARG A 356 -41.58 16.84 6.63
C ARG A 356 -43.05 16.67 6.28
N GLU A 357 -43.86 17.73 6.28
CA GLU A 357 -45.31 17.58 6.16
C GLU A 357 -45.79 17.16 4.75
N GLY A 358 -44.92 17.20 3.73
CA GLY A 358 -45.25 16.78 2.36
C GLY A 358 -44.89 15.35 1.98
N ASP A 359 -43.96 14.69 2.68
CA ASP A 359 -43.24 13.49 2.18
C ASP A 359 -43.62 12.18 2.90
N GLU A 360 -44.19 12.26 4.11
CA GLU A 360 -44.41 11.09 4.97
C GLU A 360 -45.51 10.13 4.48
N MET A 361 -46.49 10.59 3.70
CA MET A 361 -47.65 9.75 3.33
C MET A 361 -47.43 8.93 2.04
N MET A 362 -46.51 9.35 1.15
CA MET A 362 -46.11 8.56 -0.03
C MET A 362 -44.99 7.56 0.32
N SER A 363 -44.06 7.95 1.21
CA SER A 363 -42.92 7.13 1.64
C SER A 363 -43.32 5.82 2.34
N ARG A 364 -44.39 5.83 3.15
CA ARG A 364 -44.79 4.65 3.93
C ARG A 364 -45.30 3.49 3.06
N LYS A 365 -46.04 3.80 1.99
CA LYS A 365 -46.57 2.79 1.07
C LYS A 365 -45.45 2.19 0.20
N GLU A 366 -44.55 3.03 -0.29
CA GLU A 366 -43.37 2.60 -1.04
C GLU A 366 -42.42 1.74 -0.19
N GLN A 367 -42.27 2.08 1.10
CA GLN A 367 -41.48 1.28 2.04
C GLN A 367 -42.11 -0.09 2.32
N GLU A 368 -43.44 -0.19 2.40
CA GLU A 368 -44.16 -1.46 2.56
C GLU A 368 -44.03 -2.33 1.30
N ASP A 369 -44.16 -1.73 0.11
CA ASP A 369 -43.99 -2.43 -1.18
C ASP A 369 -42.54 -2.91 -1.37
N GLU A 370 -41.55 -2.11 -0.98
CA GLU A 370 -40.13 -2.48 -1.04
C GLU A 370 -39.78 -3.60 -0.04
N MET A 371 -40.38 -3.57 1.15
CA MET A 371 -40.24 -4.65 2.12
C MET A 371 -40.86 -5.96 1.61
N GLN A 372 -41.97 -5.88 0.89
CA GLN A 372 -42.60 -7.02 0.22
C GLN A 372 -41.67 -7.58 -0.87
N ARG A 373 -41.05 -6.71 -1.67
CA ARG A 373 -40.08 -7.07 -2.72
C ARG A 373 -38.86 -7.80 -2.15
N MET A 374 -38.23 -7.23 -1.11
CA MET A 374 -37.07 -7.87 -0.46
C MET A 374 -37.40 -9.24 0.14
N ARG A 375 -38.63 -9.45 0.64
CA ARG A 375 -39.05 -10.77 1.13
C ARG A 375 -39.12 -11.80 0.01
N LEU A 376 -39.60 -11.42 -1.17
CA LEU A 376 -39.66 -12.30 -2.35
C LEU A 376 -38.24 -12.62 -2.84
N GLU A 377 -37.37 -11.63 -2.90
CA GLU A 377 -35.96 -11.84 -3.27
C GLU A 377 -35.23 -12.75 -2.29
N LEU A 378 -35.41 -12.54 -0.98
CA LEU A 378 -34.86 -13.45 0.04
C LEU A 378 -35.39 -14.87 -0.08
N GLN A 379 -36.65 -15.04 -0.47
CA GLN A 379 -37.23 -16.36 -0.69
C GLN A 379 -36.60 -17.03 -1.93
N GLN A 380 -36.42 -16.30 -3.02
CA GLN A 380 -35.72 -16.80 -4.22
C GLN A 380 -34.25 -17.13 -3.92
N CYS A 381 -33.55 -16.30 -3.13
CA CYS A 381 -32.19 -16.60 -2.71
C CYS A 381 -32.12 -17.88 -1.88
N LYS A 382 -33.08 -18.13 -0.99
CA LYS A 382 -33.15 -19.37 -0.21
C LYS A 382 -33.36 -20.58 -1.10
N GLU A 383 -34.25 -20.49 -2.08
CA GLU A 383 -34.51 -21.56 -3.05
C GLU A 383 -33.27 -21.83 -3.91
N PHE A 384 -32.56 -20.79 -4.33
CA PHE A 384 -31.32 -20.91 -5.07
C PHE A 384 -30.20 -21.55 -4.25
N ILE A 385 -30.04 -21.14 -2.99
CA ILE A 385 -29.08 -21.76 -2.05
C ILE A 385 -29.42 -23.23 -1.84
N HIS A 386 -30.72 -23.56 -1.70
CA HIS A 386 -31.15 -24.95 -1.55
C HIS A 386 -30.84 -25.78 -2.80
N MET A 387 -31.08 -25.25 -3.99
CA MET A 387 -30.74 -25.89 -5.26
C MET A 387 -29.22 -26.03 -5.45
N GLN A 388 -28.43 -25.02 -5.08
CA GLN A 388 -26.97 -25.10 -5.08
C GLN A 388 -26.46 -26.17 -4.11
N GLN A 389 -27.04 -26.27 -2.92
CA GLN A 389 -26.70 -27.32 -1.97
C GLN A 389 -27.06 -28.71 -2.52
N GLN A 390 -28.21 -28.85 -3.18
CA GLN A 390 -28.62 -30.10 -3.82
C GLN A 390 -27.69 -30.49 -4.97
N LEU A 391 -27.29 -29.54 -5.82
CA LEU A 391 -26.33 -29.75 -6.90
C LEU A 391 -24.95 -30.14 -6.35
N LEU A 392 -24.48 -29.46 -5.30
CA LEU A 392 -23.22 -29.77 -4.64
C LEU A 392 -23.25 -31.16 -4.01
N GLN A 393 -24.36 -31.53 -3.36
CA GLN A 393 -24.56 -32.87 -2.82
C GLN A 393 -24.55 -33.93 -3.95
N GLN A 394 -25.17 -33.61 -5.09
CA GLN A 394 -25.20 -34.48 -6.26
C GLN A 394 -23.80 -34.67 -6.86
N GLN A 395 -23.01 -33.60 -6.99
CA GLN A 395 -21.61 -33.64 -7.44
C GLN A 395 -20.70 -34.46 -6.51
N LEU A 396 -20.93 -34.39 -5.20
CA LEU A 396 -20.17 -35.19 -4.22
C LEU A 396 -20.64 -36.66 -4.16
N SER A 397 -21.86 -36.96 -4.59
CA SER A 397 -22.44 -38.32 -4.58
C SER A 397 -22.28 -39.08 -5.91
N SER A 398 -21.96 -38.38 -7.00
CA SER A 398 -21.68 -38.97 -8.31
C SER A 398 -20.17 -39.25 -8.41
N PRO A 399 -19.73 -40.46 -8.77
CA PRO A 399 -18.33 -40.70 -9.09
C PRO A 399 -18.03 -39.90 -10.36
N CYS A 400 -17.47 -38.70 -10.19
CA CYS A 400 -17.04 -37.87 -11.30
C CYS A 400 -15.83 -38.55 -11.95
N ASP A 401 -15.96 -38.94 -13.22
CA ASP A 401 -14.85 -39.51 -13.99
C ASP A 401 -13.69 -38.51 -13.98
N GLU A 402 -12.54 -38.95 -13.46
CA GLU A 402 -11.33 -38.16 -13.22
C GLU A 402 -10.82 -37.47 -14.51
N GLU A 403 -11.17 -38.03 -15.66
CA GLU A 403 -10.88 -37.51 -17.00
C GLU A 403 -11.67 -36.22 -17.33
N THR A 404 -12.91 -36.09 -16.85
CA THR A 404 -13.71 -34.88 -17.03
C THR A 404 -13.22 -33.75 -16.12
N ALA A 405 -12.79 -34.09 -14.90
CA ALA A 405 -12.18 -33.14 -13.97
C ALA A 405 -10.81 -32.65 -14.45
N ALA A 406 -10.02 -33.51 -15.10
CA ALA A 406 -8.76 -33.13 -15.73
C ALA A 406 -8.99 -32.16 -16.90
N LEU A 407 -9.97 -32.43 -17.78
CA LEU A 407 -10.27 -31.57 -18.93
C LEU A 407 -10.72 -30.16 -18.49
N LEU A 408 -11.54 -30.05 -17.45
CA LEU A 408 -12.00 -28.75 -16.94
C LEU A 408 -10.85 -27.94 -16.29
N ASN A 409 -9.94 -28.61 -15.58
CA ASN A 409 -8.73 -27.96 -15.05
C ASN A 409 -7.78 -27.52 -16.17
N ASP A 410 -7.61 -28.31 -17.22
CA ASP A 410 -6.81 -27.94 -18.39
C ASP A 410 -7.40 -26.73 -19.13
N CYS A 411 -8.72 -26.64 -19.25
CA CYS A 411 -9.38 -25.45 -19.81
C CYS A 411 -9.15 -24.20 -18.96
N TYR A 412 -9.30 -24.30 -17.64
CA TYR A 412 -9.09 -23.17 -16.72
C TYR A 412 -7.63 -22.69 -16.72
N THR A 413 -6.67 -23.62 -16.71
CA THR A 413 -5.25 -23.28 -16.76
C THR A 413 -4.85 -22.66 -18.11
N LEU A 414 -5.51 -23.07 -19.21
CA LEU A 414 -5.29 -22.49 -20.52
C LEU A 414 -5.83 -21.05 -20.61
N GLU A 415 -7.02 -20.79 -20.07
CA GLU A 415 -7.60 -19.45 -20.00
C GLU A 415 -6.73 -18.50 -19.17
N GLU A 416 -6.27 -18.95 -18.00
CA GLU A 416 -5.35 -18.16 -17.14
C GLU A 416 -4.01 -17.87 -17.85
N LYS A 417 -3.49 -18.85 -18.60
CA LYS A 417 -2.27 -18.68 -19.41
C LYS A 417 -2.47 -17.69 -20.55
N GLU A 418 -3.65 -17.66 -21.16
CA GLU A 418 -3.99 -16.69 -22.21
C GLU A 418 -4.13 -15.28 -21.62
N ARG A 419 -4.85 -15.12 -20.50
CA ARG A 419 -4.95 -13.85 -19.78
C ARG A 419 -3.59 -13.29 -19.41
N LEU A 420 -2.70 -14.13 -18.87
CA LEU A 420 -1.35 -13.70 -18.49
C LEU A 420 -0.51 -13.25 -19.70
N LYS A 421 -0.70 -13.89 -20.87
CA LYS A 421 -0.03 -13.45 -22.11
C LYS A 421 -0.53 -12.08 -22.57
N GLU A 422 -1.82 -11.79 -22.41
CA GLU A 422 -2.40 -10.49 -22.73
C GLU A 422 -1.91 -9.40 -21.78
N GLU A 423 -1.89 -9.67 -20.48
CA GLU A 423 -1.31 -8.76 -19.48
C GLU A 423 0.17 -8.47 -19.77
N TRP A 424 0.94 -9.51 -20.13
CA TRP A 424 2.34 -9.36 -20.49
C TRP A 424 2.54 -8.54 -21.79
N ARG A 425 1.64 -8.70 -22.76
CA ARG A 425 1.62 -7.88 -23.99
C ARG A 425 1.37 -6.41 -23.65
N LEU A 426 0.37 -6.13 -22.81
CA LEU A 426 0.04 -4.78 -22.38
C LEU A 426 1.19 -4.13 -21.62
N PHE A 427 1.81 -4.87 -20.69
CA PHE A 427 2.97 -4.40 -19.95
C PHE A 427 4.16 -4.09 -20.87
N SER A 428 4.43 -4.95 -21.85
CA SER A 428 5.50 -4.74 -22.84
C SER A 428 5.23 -3.50 -23.69
N GLU A 429 3.97 -3.26 -24.06
CA GLU A 429 3.57 -2.05 -24.78
C GLU A 429 3.73 -0.79 -23.93
N GLN A 430 3.33 -0.82 -22.66
CA GLN A 430 3.55 0.29 -21.72
C GLN A 430 5.04 0.60 -21.59
N LYS A 431 5.89 -0.42 -21.42
CA LYS A 431 7.35 -0.25 -21.38
C LYS A 431 7.88 0.44 -22.64
N ARG A 432 7.42 0.01 -23.82
CA ARG A 432 7.77 0.63 -25.11
C ARG A 432 7.29 2.09 -25.20
N ASN A 433 6.14 2.42 -24.63
CA ASN A 433 5.62 3.79 -24.59
C ASN A 433 6.47 4.67 -23.68
N PHE A 434 6.80 4.22 -22.47
CA PHE A 434 7.69 4.96 -21.57
C PHE A 434 9.07 5.19 -22.17
N GLU A 435 9.64 4.22 -22.88
CA GLU A 435 10.91 4.40 -23.58
C GLU A 435 10.81 5.46 -24.69
N ARG A 436 9.68 5.52 -25.40
CA ARG A 436 9.43 6.51 -26.45
C ARG A 436 9.24 7.91 -25.85
N GLU A 437 8.46 8.03 -24.79
CA GLU A 437 8.30 9.28 -24.05
C GLU A 437 9.64 9.77 -23.52
N ARG A 438 10.44 8.89 -22.91
CA ARG A 438 11.78 9.23 -22.42
C ARG A 438 12.69 9.76 -23.54
N LYS A 439 12.66 9.16 -24.72
CA LYS A 439 13.38 9.67 -25.91
C LYS A 439 12.87 11.05 -26.31
N ASN A 440 11.56 11.22 -26.41
CA ASN A 440 10.93 12.51 -26.77
C ASN A 440 11.28 13.62 -25.77
N PHE A 441 11.24 13.34 -24.46
CA PHE A 441 11.65 14.29 -23.42
C PHE A 441 13.13 14.66 -23.54
N THR A 442 13.99 13.67 -23.80
CA THR A 442 15.43 13.91 -23.99
C THR A 442 15.68 14.79 -25.21
N GLU A 443 15.01 14.51 -26.33
CA GLU A 443 15.12 15.29 -27.56
C GLU A 443 14.58 16.72 -27.38
N ALA A 444 13.45 16.89 -26.70
CA ALA A 444 12.89 18.19 -26.37
C ALA A 444 13.84 19.01 -25.48
N ALA A 445 14.51 18.38 -24.51
CA ALA A 445 15.51 19.03 -23.68
C ALA A 445 16.74 19.48 -24.48
N ILE A 446 17.23 18.64 -25.40
CA ILE A 446 18.34 18.98 -26.32
C ILE A 446 17.93 20.17 -27.20
N ARG A 447 16.73 20.13 -27.79
CA ARG A 447 16.21 21.20 -28.64
C ARG A 447 16.09 22.52 -27.88
N LEU A 448 15.54 22.48 -26.67
CA LEU A 448 15.46 23.67 -25.81
C LEU A 448 16.85 24.21 -25.45
N GLY A 449 17.84 23.31 -25.28
CA GLY A 449 19.24 23.68 -25.11
C GLY A 449 19.80 24.46 -26.31
N HIS A 450 19.54 23.99 -27.54
CA HIS A 450 19.93 24.68 -28.76
C HIS A 450 19.23 26.04 -28.90
N GLU A 451 17.93 26.11 -28.65
CA GLU A 451 17.15 27.37 -28.72
C GLU A 451 17.65 28.40 -27.70
N ARG A 452 17.97 27.96 -26.47
CA ARG A 452 18.58 28.83 -25.44
C ARG A 452 19.95 29.35 -25.88
N LYS A 453 20.79 28.48 -26.44
CA LYS A 453 22.11 28.86 -26.95
C LYS A 453 21.99 29.90 -28.08
N ALA A 454 21.12 29.65 -29.06
CA ALA A 454 20.87 30.59 -30.16
C ALA A 454 20.38 31.95 -29.64
N PHE A 455 19.46 31.95 -28.67
CA PHE A 455 18.98 33.20 -28.06
C PHE A 455 20.09 33.97 -27.33
N GLU A 456 20.99 33.27 -26.66
CA GLU A 456 22.11 33.88 -25.97
C GLU A 456 23.16 34.44 -26.95
N GLU A 457 23.40 33.74 -28.06
CA GLU A 457 24.20 34.23 -29.19
C GLU A 457 23.59 35.48 -29.84
N ASP A 458 22.27 35.48 -30.10
CA ASP A 458 21.56 36.64 -30.64
C ASP A 458 21.62 37.85 -29.68
N ARG A 459 21.45 37.60 -28.38
CA ARG A 459 21.63 38.63 -27.35
C ARG A 459 23.06 39.18 -27.33
N ALA A 460 24.06 38.31 -27.43
CA ALA A 460 25.47 38.73 -27.49
C ALA A 460 25.77 39.53 -28.76
N ALA A 461 25.26 39.11 -29.92
CA ALA A 461 25.39 39.81 -31.19
C ALA A 461 24.68 41.17 -31.16
N TRP A 462 23.51 41.24 -30.54
CA TRP A 462 22.78 42.48 -30.31
C TRP A 462 23.59 43.44 -29.43
N LEU A 463 24.10 42.98 -28.28
CA LEU A 463 24.95 43.78 -27.40
C LEU A 463 26.23 44.25 -28.10
N LYS A 464 26.87 43.38 -28.89
CA LYS A 464 28.04 43.73 -29.72
C LYS A 464 27.69 44.83 -30.70
N THR A 465 26.54 44.73 -31.38
CA THR A 465 26.06 45.75 -32.33
C THR A 465 25.78 47.07 -31.63
N GLN A 466 25.13 47.04 -30.47
CA GLN A 466 24.89 48.22 -29.64
C GLN A 466 26.21 48.89 -29.21
N PHE A 467 27.19 48.10 -28.76
CA PHE A 467 28.51 48.61 -28.38
C PHE A 467 29.24 49.27 -29.55
N LEU A 468 29.28 48.58 -30.70
CA LEU A 468 29.90 49.11 -31.93
C LEU A 468 29.20 50.40 -32.42
N HIS A 469 27.88 50.49 -32.32
CA HIS A 469 27.13 51.69 -32.68
C HIS A 469 27.32 52.85 -31.68
N MET A 470 27.74 52.56 -30.44
CA MET A 470 28.01 53.55 -29.40
C MET A 470 29.47 54.03 -29.35
N THR A 471 30.37 53.48 -30.18
CA THR A 471 31.78 53.89 -30.19
C THR A 471 32.05 54.81 -31.39
N PRO A 472 32.17 56.15 -31.21
CA PRO A 472 32.43 57.07 -32.29
C PRO A 472 33.94 57.12 -32.55
N PHE A 473 34.50 56.15 -33.29
CA PHE A 473 35.83 56.33 -33.87
C PHE A 473 35.71 56.81 -35.31
N VAL A 474 36.04 58.09 -35.41
CA VAL A 474 36.08 58.96 -36.58
C VAL A 474 37.03 58.40 -37.62
N ASP A 475 36.51 58.08 -38.81
CA ASP A 475 37.34 58.00 -40.01
C ASP A 475 37.65 59.43 -40.49
N ARG A 476 38.69 60.03 -39.89
CA ARG A 476 39.31 61.26 -40.39
C ARG A 476 40.30 60.84 -41.47
N LYS A 477 39.86 60.92 -42.72
CA LYS A 477 40.73 60.87 -43.91
C LYS A 477 41.95 61.78 -43.71
N ARG A 478 43.16 61.29 -44.00
CA ARG A 478 44.12 62.03 -44.85
C ARG A 478 45.22 61.17 -45.49
N PRO A 479 45.77 61.65 -46.63
CA PRO A 479 46.49 60.86 -47.62
C PRO A 479 48.02 60.96 -47.47
N ALA A 480 48.75 59.91 -47.86
CA ALA A 480 49.94 59.96 -48.74
C ALA A 480 50.69 58.61 -48.74
N LEU A 481 50.91 58.12 -49.98
CA LEU A 481 52.01 57.31 -50.53
C LEU A 481 53.14 56.81 -49.60
N SER A 482 53.36 55.48 -49.59
CA SER A 482 54.63 54.81 -49.98
C SER A 482 54.60 53.29 -49.68
N GLU A 483 54.77 52.45 -50.71
CA GLU A 483 55.28 51.06 -50.62
C GLU A 483 56.82 51.06 -50.39
N PRO A 484 57.53 49.93 -50.12
CA PRO A 484 57.15 48.59 -49.65
C PRO A 484 58.09 48.07 -48.51
N HIS A 485 58.06 46.74 -48.23
CA HIS A 485 58.91 45.90 -47.35
C HIS A 485 58.37 45.64 -45.92
N SER A 486 58.51 44.47 -45.28
CA SER A 486 58.72 43.04 -45.54
C SER A 486 58.91 42.39 -44.13
N ALA A 487 58.81 41.06 -44.01
CA ALA A 487 59.23 40.18 -42.89
C ALA A 487 58.26 40.06 -41.68
N LEU A 488 57.74 38.91 -41.18
CA LEU A 488 57.86 37.44 -41.40
C LEU A 488 56.58 36.77 -40.81
N ALA A 489 55.92 35.84 -41.53
CA ALA A 489 55.81 34.38 -41.25
C ALA A 489 55.91 33.96 -39.75
N VAL A 490 54.99 33.17 -39.17
CA VAL A 490 54.74 31.74 -39.47
C VAL A 490 53.32 31.30 -39.08
N SER A 491 52.82 30.38 -39.90
CA SER A 491 51.51 29.74 -39.99
C SER A 491 51.02 28.93 -38.78
N THR A 492 49.69 28.89 -38.60
CA THR A 492 48.88 27.65 -38.70
C THR A 492 47.39 27.99 -38.90
N GLU A 493 46.83 27.52 -40.03
CA GLU A 493 45.39 27.41 -40.32
C GLU A 493 44.75 26.26 -39.50
N PRO A 494 43.40 26.03 -39.47
CA PRO A 494 42.42 26.39 -40.51
C PRO A 494 41.04 26.90 -40.02
N GLU A 495 40.34 27.74 -40.81
CA GLU A 495 38.87 27.73 -40.82
C GLU A 495 38.21 28.35 -42.06
N ALA A 496 37.26 27.58 -42.60
CA ALA A 496 36.03 27.93 -43.30
C ALA A 496 35.95 29.24 -44.14
N LYS A 497 35.92 29.06 -45.46
CA LYS A 497 35.30 30.01 -46.40
C LYS A 497 33.77 29.91 -46.32
N LEU A 498 33.12 30.95 -45.79
CA LEU A 498 31.79 31.37 -46.22
C LEU A 498 31.91 32.78 -46.80
N GLN A 499 31.71 32.88 -48.11
CA GLN A 499 31.59 34.13 -48.84
C GLN A 499 30.18 34.70 -48.61
N SER A 500 30.13 35.95 -48.16
CA SER A 500 28.91 36.75 -48.10
C SER A 500 28.96 37.82 -49.19
N THR A 501 27.80 38.07 -49.81
CA THR A 501 27.48 39.28 -50.58
C THR A 501 26.00 39.61 -50.36
N PRO A 502 25.64 40.86 -50.01
CA PRO A 502 24.25 41.32 -49.89
C PRO A 502 23.91 42.39 -50.97
N PRO A 503 22.80 43.17 -50.89
CA PRO A 503 21.45 42.82 -51.35
C PRO A 503 20.81 43.94 -52.23
N LEU A 504 19.62 43.73 -52.86
CA LEU A 504 18.61 44.82 -53.04
C LEU A 504 17.20 44.38 -53.55
N VAL A 505 16.16 44.97 -52.91
CA VAL A 505 14.73 45.25 -53.28
C VAL A 505 13.82 44.06 -53.71
N THR A 506 12.57 43.88 -53.26
CA THR A 506 11.47 44.86 -53.03
C THR A 506 10.28 44.20 -52.30
N LYS A 507 9.65 44.95 -51.36
CA LYS A 507 8.19 45.17 -51.09
C LYS A 507 7.20 44.02 -51.39
N SER A 508 6.13 43.72 -50.65
CA SER A 508 5.41 44.20 -49.46
C SER A 508 4.24 43.23 -49.31
N GLN A 509 3.77 42.84 -48.12
CA GLN A 509 2.36 43.00 -47.71
C GLN A 509 2.09 42.44 -46.31
N SER A 510 1.26 43.21 -45.63
CA SER A 510 0.84 43.15 -44.26
C SER A 510 -0.43 42.31 -44.03
N TYR A 511 -0.62 41.91 -42.77
CA TYR A 511 -1.84 41.43 -42.10
C TYR A 511 -2.26 39.95 -42.31
N SER A 512 -2.03 39.15 -41.26
CA SER A 512 -3.07 38.26 -40.72
C SER A 512 -2.74 37.92 -39.28
N VAL A 513 -3.51 38.47 -38.35
CA VAL A 513 -3.58 38.05 -36.95
C VAL A 513 -4.16 36.63 -36.96
N PHE A 514 -3.38 35.62 -36.55
CA PHE A 514 -3.90 34.29 -36.26
C PHE A 514 -4.00 34.07 -34.76
N SER A 515 -5.26 33.92 -34.36
CA SER A 515 -5.76 33.57 -33.04
C SER A 515 -5.10 32.31 -32.47
N THR A 516 -4.76 32.35 -31.19
CA THR A 516 -4.48 31.19 -30.34
C THR A 516 -5.64 30.20 -30.37
N PRO A 517 -5.42 28.87 -30.52
CA PRO A 517 -6.47 27.89 -30.26
C PRO A 517 -6.78 27.86 -28.77
N LYS A 518 -8.03 28.17 -28.46
CA LYS A 518 -8.66 28.04 -27.15
C LYS A 518 -8.65 26.57 -26.74
N ALA A 519 -8.20 26.29 -25.51
CA ALA A 519 -8.26 24.97 -24.90
C ALA A 519 -9.69 24.40 -24.97
N ALA A 520 -9.82 23.17 -25.47
CA ALA A 520 -11.09 22.46 -25.47
C ALA A 520 -11.50 22.11 -24.03
N PRO A 521 -12.79 22.17 -23.70
CA PRO A 521 -13.27 21.78 -22.39
C PRO A 521 -13.21 20.25 -22.26
N VAL A 522 -12.54 19.77 -21.21
CA VAL A 522 -12.58 18.36 -20.81
C VAL A 522 -14.03 18.02 -20.47
N LYS A 523 -14.67 17.17 -21.28
CA LYS A 523 -15.95 16.56 -20.91
C LYS A 523 -15.68 15.45 -19.91
N MET A 524 -16.20 15.60 -18.70
CA MET A 524 -16.32 14.49 -17.75
C MET A 524 -17.24 13.43 -18.35
N PRO A 525 -16.90 12.13 -18.26
CA PRO A 525 -17.76 11.06 -18.76
C PRO A 525 -19.10 11.08 -18.03
N SER A 526 -20.17 10.80 -18.78
CA SER A 526 -21.51 10.68 -18.22
C SER A 526 -21.57 9.49 -17.28
N THR A 527 -22.42 9.54 -16.26
CA THR A 527 -22.63 8.43 -15.32
C THR A 527 -22.95 7.13 -16.06
N ALA A 528 -23.66 7.20 -17.18
CA ALA A 528 -23.97 6.05 -18.04
C ALA A 528 -22.73 5.43 -18.70
N ASP A 529 -21.72 6.22 -19.04
CA ASP A 529 -20.47 5.73 -19.63
C ASP A 529 -19.64 5.01 -18.55
N LEU A 530 -19.63 5.54 -17.33
CA LEU A 530 -18.98 4.93 -16.17
C LEU A 530 -19.59 3.55 -15.82
N TYR A 531 -20.92 3.44 -15.83
CA TYR A 531 -21.60 2.15 -15.59
C TYR A 531 -21.34 1.12 -16.69
N ARG A 532 -21.16 1.57 -17.94
CA ARG A 532 -20.81 0.69 -19.08
C ARG A 532 -19.37 0.20 -19.01
N THR A 533 -18.43 1.07 -18.65
CA THR A 533 -17.02 0.71 -18.43
C THR A 533 -16.81 -0.21 -17.23
N LEU A 534 -17.69 -0.11 -16.22
CA LEU A 534 -17.68 -0.99 -15.05
C LEU A 534 -18.53 -2.28 -15.23
N HIS A 535 -19.09 -2.51 -16.43
CA HIS A 535 -19.93 -3.67 -16.76
C HIS A 535 -21.14 -3.88 -15.82
N LEU A 536 -21.71 -2.80 -15.29
CA LEU A 536 -22.82 -2.85 -14.33
C LEU A 536 -24.20 -2.83 -15.02
N ILE A 537 -24.25 -2.75 -16.36
CA ILE A 537 -25.49 -2.82 -17.15
C ILE A 537 -25.34 -3.97 -18.16
N PRO A 538 -26.27 -4.94 -18.22
CA PRO A 538 -26.25 -6.00 -19.23
C PRO A 538 -26.41 -5.43 -20.64
N GLU A 539 -25.55 -5.83 -21.57
CA GLU A 539 -25.69 -5.43 -22.97
C GLU A 539 -26.99 -5.98 -23.57
N SER A 540 -27.89 -5.09 -23.96
CA SER A 540 -29.05 -5.43 -24.77
C SER A 540 -28.57 -5.91 -26.14
N ARG A 541 -28.67 -7.22 -26.42
CA ARG A 541 -28.50 -7.79 -27.76
C ARG A 541 -29.47 -7.13 -28.74
N GLY A 542 -28.92 -6.30 -29.63
CA GLY A 542 -29.63 -5.78 -30.80
C GLY A 542 -29.85 -6.89 -31.83
N HIS A 543 -31.06 -6.87 -32.39
CA HIS A 543 -31.58 -7.77 -33.42
C HIS A 543 -30.65 -7.93 -34.64
N GLY A 544 -30.67 -9.15 -35.16
CA GLY A 544 -29.81 -9.60 -36.25
C GLY A 544 -30.08 -8.96 -37.60
N GLU A 545 -28.99 -8.79 -38.35
CA GLU A 545 -29.02 -8.71 -39.81
C GLU A 545 -29.02 -10.15 -40.36
N MET A 546 -30.09 -10.49 -41.08
CA MET A 546 -30.06 -11.54 -42.08
C MET A 546 -29.05 -11.14 -43.15
N SER A 547 -28.12 -12.03 -43.47
CA SER A 547 -27.40 -12.00 -44.73
C SER A 547 -27.39 -13.40 -45.31
N GLU A 548 -27.96 -13.47 -46.51
CA GLU A 548 -27.95 -14.56 -47.46
C GLU A 548 -26.55 -15.16 -47.60
N TRP A 549 -26.44 -16.49 -47.64
CA TRP A 549 -25.84 -17.34 -48.69
C TRP A 549 -26.01 -18.82 -48.30
#